data_AF-A0A931XHJ8-F1
#
_entry.id   AF-A0A931XHJ8-F1
#
_cell.length_a   1.000
_cell.length_b   1.000
_cell.length_c   1.000
_cell.angle_alpha   90.00
_cell.angle_beta   90.00
_cell.angle_gamma   90.00
#
_symmetry.space_group_name_H-M   'P 1'
#
loop_
_entity.id
_entity.type
_entity.pdbx_description
1 polymer ?
#
loop_
_entity_poly.entity_id
_entity_poly.type
_entity_poly.pdbx_seq_one_letter_code
_entity_poly.pdbx_strand_id
1 'polypeptide(L)'
;MDIVAEVSDPHRERLWAVVEAKVRLSYQDVEAWAQRMLSEGFRRRLAAAGVPGPYLVYAFSIRPDPGAYRAVERFDIGLLTSEGEEAAPALVS
;
A
#
# COMPACT_ATOMS: atom_id res chain seq x y z
N MET A 1 8.40 3.93 -1.31
CA MET A 1 7.21 4.74 -1.04
C MET A 1 7.40 5.98 -1.86
N ASP A 2 6.55 6.10 -2.87
CA ASP A 2 6.67 7.11 -3.92
C ASP A 2 5.55 8.14 -3.81
N ILE A 3 4.40 7.73 -3.26
CA ILE A 3 3.23 8.60 -3.05
C ILE A 3 2.71 8.41 -1.62
N VAL A 4 2.35 9.53 -1.01
CA VAL A 4 1.59 9.60 0.24
C VAL A 4 0.46 10.59 0.05
N ALA A 5 -0.77 10.19 0.38
CA ALA A 5 -1.93 11.06 0.32
C ALA A 5 -2.75 10.93 1.60
N GLU A 6 -3.15 12.06 2.17
CA GLU A 6 -4.23 12.11 3.15
C GLU A 6 -5.55 11.84 2.40
N VAL A 7 -6.31 10.87 2.88
CA VAL A 7 -7.62 10.53 2.31
C VAL A 7 -8.65 10.49 3.43
N SER A 8 -9.92 10.61 3.07
CA SER A 8 -11.02 10.46 4.02
C SER A 8 -11.83 9.22 3.67
N ASP A 9 -12.20 8.47 4.69
CA ASP A 9 -13.20 7.41 4.54
C ASP A 9 -14.61 8.02 4.37
N PRO A 10 -15.66 7.20 4.10
CA PRO A 10 -17.04 7.69 4.00
C PRO A 10 -17.57 8.37 5.27
N HIS A 11 -16.98 8.10 6.44
CA HIS A 11 -17.31 8.69 7.73
C HIS A 11 -16.53 9.98 8.02
N ARG A 12 -15.69 10.43 7.08
CA ARG A 12 -14.77 11.58 7.20
C ARG A 12 -13.64 11.36 8.22
N GLU A 13 -13.35 10.12 8.55
CA GLU A 13 -12.15 9.77 9.29
C GLU A 13 -10.93 9.89 8.39
N ARG A 14 -9.85 10.45 8.93
CA ARG A 14 -8.61 10.66 8.20
C ARG A 14 -7.81 9.37 8.14
N LEU A 15 -7.48 8.93 6.92
CA LEU A 15 -6.59 7.81 6.63
C LEU A 15 -5.40 8.31 5.79
N TRP A 16 -4.40 7.45 5.64
CA TRP A 16 -3.24 7.70 4.79
C TRP A 16 -3.09 6.63 3.72
N ALA A 17 -3.23 7.01 2.44
CA ALA A 17 -2.84 6.14 1.34
C ALA A 17 -1.33 6.23 1.13
N VAL A 18 -0.63 5.10 1.20
CA VAL A 18 0.80 5.00 0.92
C VAL A 18 1.03 4.04 -0.24
N VAL A 19 1.75 4.50 -1.26
CA VAL A 19 1.90 3.76 -2.53
C VAL A 19 3.38 3.54 -2.86
N GLU A 20 3.71 2.30 -3.20
CA GLU A 20 4.96 1.93 -3.86
C GLU A 20 4.68 1.71 -5.36
N ALA A 21 5.39 2.40 -6.24
CA ALA A 21 5.18 2.33 -7.68
C ALA A 21 6.31 1.55 -8.38
N LYS A 22 5.94 0.56 -9.20
CA LYS A 22 6.90 -0.24 -9.98
C LYS A 22 6.40 -0.50 -11.39
N VAL A 23 7.30 -0.53 -12.39
CA VAL A 23 6.90 -0.87 -13.77
C VAL A 23 6.48 -2.34 -13.89
N ARG A 24 7.23 -3.23 -13.23
CA ARG A 24 6.90 -4.66 -13.10
C ARG A 24 6.78 -4.96 -11.61
N LEU A 25 5.74 -5.69 -11.24
CA LEU A 25 5.48 -6.05 -9.85
C LEU A 25 5.46 -7.58 -9.75
N SER A 26 6.28 -8.11 -8.85
CA SER A 26 6.37 -9.53 -8.53
C SER A 26 5.80 -9.84 -7.15
N TYR A 27 5.67 -11.13 -6.82
CA TYR A 27 5.30 -11.56 -5.47
C TYR A 27 6.25 -10.98 -4.40
N GLN A 28 7.56 -11.05 -4.63
CA GLN A 28 8.57 -10.60 -3.66
C GLN A 28 8.53 -9.10 -3.44
N ASP A 29 8.20 -8.32 -4.48
CA ASP A 29 8.04 -6.87 -4.33
C ASP A 29 6.89 -6.52 -3.37
N VAL A 30 5.75 -7.19 -3.53
CA VAL A 30 4.56 -6.99 -2.68
C VAL A 30 4.84 -7.46 -1.25
N GLU A 31 5.46 -8.63 -1.09
CA GLU A 31 5.83 -9.17 0.23
C GLU A 31 6.79 -8.23 0.98
N ALA A 32 7.84 -7.77 0.30
CA ALA A 32 8.80 -6.84 0.89
C ALA A 32 8.13 -5.52 1.30
N TRP A 33 7.19 -5.03 0.49
CA TRP A 33 6.43 -3.83 0.82
C TRP A 33 5.51 -4.03 2.02
N ALA A 34 4.76 -5.13 2.07
CA ALA A 34 3.91 -5.50 3.19
C ALA A 34 4.70 -5.61 4.51
N GLN A 35 5.83 -6.33 4.50
CA GLN A 35 6.70 -6.48 5.66
C GLN A 35 7.26 -5.13 6.14
N ARG A 36 7.62 -4.25 5.20
CA ARG A 36 8.09 -2.91 5.53
C ARG A 36 7.00 -2.07 6.19
N MET A 37 5.76 -2.13 5.71
CA MET A 37 4.63 -1.41 6.32
C MET A 37 4.23 -1.98 7.69
N LEU A 38 4.41 -3.27 7.92
CA LEU A 38 4.22 -3.88 9.24
C LEU A 38 5.32 -3.50 10.24
N SER A 39 6.50 -3.07 9.77
CA SER A 39 7.60 -2.66 10.65
C SER A 39 7.21 -1.47 11.53
N GLU A 40 7.23 -1.67 12.84
CA GLU A 40 6.97 -0.60 13.82
C GLU A 40 7.96 0.55 13.65
N GLY A 41 9.24 0.25 13.44
CA GLY A 41 10.26 1.27 13.22
C GLY A 41 10.01 2.10 11.97
N PHE A 42 9.45 1.51 10.91
CA PHE A 42 9.06 2.26 9.72
C PHE A 42 7.85 3.14 9.99
N ARG A 43 6.78 2.60 10.60
CA ARG A 43 5.58 3.35 10.97
C ARG A 43 5.87 4.53 11.91
N ARG A 44 6.77 4.35 12.90
CA ARG A 44 7.23 5.44 13.77
C ARG A 44 7.90 6.57 12.99
N ARG A 45 8.70 6.24 11.96
CA ARG A 45 9.31 7.26 11.09
C ARG A 45 8.27 7.98 10.23
N LEU A 46 7.26 7.27 9.73
CA LEU A 46 6.13 7.89 9.01
C LEU A 46 5.36 8.87 9.91
N ALA A 47 5.03 8.43 11.13
CA ALA A 47 4.34 9.28 12.11
C ALA A 47 5.15 10.53 12.46
N ALA A 48 6.46 10.39 12.69
CA ALA A 48 7.35 11.53 12.93
C ALA A 48 7.44 12.50 11.73
N ALA A 49 7.17 12.01 10.52
CA ALA A 49 7.08 12.80 9.30
C ALA A 49 5.67 13.37 9.02
N GLY A 50 4.73 13.23 9.96
CA GLY A 50 3.37 13.76 9.83
C GLY A 50 2.37 12.79 9.19
N VAL A 51 2.72 11.51 9.02
CA VAL A 51 1.88 10.47 8.41
C VAL A 51 1.58 9.39 9.47
N PRO A 52 0.76 9.66 10.50
CA PRO A 52 0.62 8.79 11.68
C PRO A 52 -0.23 7.52 11.46
N GLY A 53 -0.71 7.26 10.25
CA GLY A 53 -1.71 6.22 10.01
C GLY A 53 -3.10 6.61 10.55
N PRO A 54 -4.09 5.71 10.48
CA PRO A 54 -4.00 4.37 9.87
C PRO A 54 -3.79 4.42 8.35
N TYR A 55 -3.23 3.36 7.78
CA TYR A 55 -2.72 3.31 6.41
C TYR A 55 -3.57 2.41 5.51
N LEU A 56 -3.86 2.89 4.30
CA LEU A 56 -4.23 2.08 3.15
C LEU A 56 -2.96 1.84 2.33
N VAL A 57 -2.49 0.60 2.28
CA VAL A 57 -1.20 0.26 1.67
C VAL A 57 -1.42 -0.25 0.26
N TYR A 58 -0.91 0.48 -0.73
CA TYR A 58 -1.04 0.11 -2.15
C TYR A 58 0.32 -0.18 -2.78
N ALA A 59 0.27 -1.00 -3.83
CA ALA A 59 1.27 -1.06 -4.88
C ALA A 59 0.64 -0.57 -6.19
N PHE A 60 1.37 0.24 -6.96
CA PHE A 60 1.01 0.60 -8.33
C PHE A 60 1.90 -0.14 -9.33
N SER A 61 1.30 -0.69 -10.39
CA SER A 61 2.07 -1.31 -11.48
C SER A 61 1.44 -1.22 -12.85
N ILE A 62 2.29 -1.12 -13.88
CA ILE A 62 1.90 -1.23 -15.29
C ILE A 62 1.88 -2.70 -15.73
N ARG A 63 2.70 -3.55 -15.11
CA ARG A 63 2.86 -4.97 -15.47
C ARG A 63 2.99 -5.85 -14.22
N PRO A 64 1.91 -6.02 -13.43
CA PRO A 64 1.89 -7.03 -12.38
C PRO A 64 1.97 -8.43 -13.01
N ASP A 65 2.82 -9.30 -12.44
CA ASP A 65 2.84 -10.71 -12.80
C ASP A 65 1.80 -11.50 -12.00
N PRO A 66 1.48 -12.76 -12.38
CA PRO A 66 0.50 -13.57 -11.64
C PRO A 66 0.87 -13.80 -10.16
N GLY A 67 2.16 -13.74 -9.82
CA GLY A 67 2.63 -13.83 -8.44
C GLY A 67 2.28 -12.60 -7.62
N ALA A 68 2.34 -11.40 -8.22
CA ALA A 68 1.91 -10.16 -7.56
C ALA A 68 0.43 -10.21 -7.19
N TYR A 69 -0.45 -10.67 -8.09
CA TYR A 69 -1.88 -10.82 -7.80
C TYR A 69 -2.14 -11.74 -6.58
N ARG A 70 -1.41 -12.86 -6.48
CA ARG A 70 -1.51 -13.73 -5.29
C ARG A 70 -0.96 -13.09 -4.03
N ALA A 71 0.09 -12.27 -4.16
CA ALA A 71 0.69 -11.60 -3.02
C ALA A 71 -0.21 -10.49 -2.47
N VAL A 72 -0.82 -9.68 -3.34
CA VAL A 72 -1.70 -8.58 -2.91
C VAL A 72 -2.90 -9.11 -2.12
N GLU A 73 -3.51 -10.20 -2.58
CA GLU A 73 -4.56 -10.91 -1.83
C GLU A 73 -4.04 -11.48 -0.50
N ARG A 74 -2.87 -12.13 -0.51
CA ARG A 74 -2.29 -12.75 0.68
C ARG A 74 -1.94 -11.75 1.79
N PHE A 75 -1.49 -10.57 1.42
CA PHE A 75 -0.93 -9.58 2.35
C PHE A 75 -1.84 -8.37 2.56
N ASP A 76 -3.07 -8.42 2.05
CA ASP A 76 -4.05 -7.33 2.11
C ASP A 76 -3.51 -5.99 1.59
N ILE A 77 -2.70 -6.05 0.53
CA ILE A 77 -2.14 -4.89 -0.15
C ILE A 77 -3.06 -4.55 -1.31
N GLY A 78 -3.36 -3.26 -1.50
CA GLY A 78 -4.15 -2.82 -2.64
C GLY A 78 -3.32 -2.80 -3.92
N LEU A 79 -3.96 -3.08 -5.05
CA LEU A 79 -3.33 -3.01 -6.37
C LEU A 79 -3.98 -1.92 -7.21
N LEU A 80 -3.17 -0.94 -7.60
CA LEU A 80 -3.52 0.09 -8.58
C LEU A 80 -2.83 -0.21 -9.92
N THR A 81 -3.57 -0.10 -11.01
CA THR A 81 -3.05 -0.15 -12.38
C THR A 81 -3.51 1.08 -13.16
N SER A 82 -3.19 1.16 -14.46
CA SER A 82 -3.72 2.23 -15.31
C SER A 82 -5.25 2.19 -15.45
N GLU A 83 -5.86 1.03 -15.21
CA GLU A 83 -7.32 0.85 -15.28
C GLU A 83 -8.03 1.24 -13.98
N GLY A 84 -7.27 1.62 -12.94
CA GLY A 84 -7.77 1.99 -11.62
C GLY A 84 -7.41 0.96 -10.55
N GLU A 85 -8.28 0.82 -9.56
CA GLU A 85 -8.11 -0.14 -8.47
C GLU A 85 -8.58 -1.53 -8.90
N GLU A 86 -7.66 -2.50 -8.92
CA GLU A 86 -7.96 -3.90 -9.22
C GLU A 86 -8.11 -4.74 -7.94
N ALA A 87 -7.52 -4.30 -6.83
CA ALA A 87 -7.69 -4.92 -5.51
C ALA A 87 -7.63 -3.86 -4.41
N ALA A 88 -8.56 -3.95 -3.46
CA ALA A 88 -8.61 -3.06 -2.30
C ALA A 88 -7.70 -3.58 -1.16
N PRO A 89 -7.03 -2.69 -0.40
CA PRO A 89 -6.24 -3.06 0.78
C PRO A 89 -7.11 -3.25 2.02
N ALA A 90 -6.55 -3.91 3.03
CA ALA A 90 -7.02 -3.75 4.40
C ALA A 90 -6.35 -2.56 5.10
N LEU A 91 -6.99 -2.07 6.15
CA LEU A 91 -6.47 -0.98 6.96
C LEU A 91 -5.34 -1.47 7.89
N VAL A 92 -4.22 -0.77 7.89
CA VAL A 92 -3.09 -1.03 8.80
C VAL A 92 -3.04 0.07 9.86
N SER A 93 -3.10 -0.29 11.14
CA SER A 93 -2.95 0.66 12.27
C SER A 93 -1.51 0.82 12.72
#